data_AF-A0A538RWG9-F1
#
_entry.id   AF-A0A538RWG9-F1
#
_cell.length_a   1.000
_cell.length_b   1.000
_cell.length_c   1.000
_cell.angle_alpha   90.00
_cell.angle_beta   90.00
_cell.angle_gamma   90.00
#
_symmetry.space_group_name_H-M   'P 1'
#
loop_
_entity.id
_entity.type
_entity.pdbx_description
1 polymer ?
#
loop_
_entity_poly.entity_id
_entity_poly.type
_entity_poly.pdbx_seq_one_letter_code
_entity_poly.pdbx_strand_id
1 'polypeptide(L)'
;MEQLASPLVLTSANRSGEPAATTAAAVVEALGDELALVIDDGACRFGQASTVVRVDGASWSVLREGVLSAADVERLTARVILFICTGNTCRSPLAEALCKKMLAEHLGCAPEELPRRGFIVLSAGLSAMMGGSAAAEAVEIAREHGADLSHHQTRPLTARLVAQADHVITMTQSHLAGVQSFFPEGPAPRLLSCAGADIPDPIGCDQQTYRACAEQIVRHLQQLLPELLQ
;
A
#
# COMPACT_ATOMS: atom_id res chain seq x y z
N MET A 1 -10.32 14.69 30.94
CA MET A 1 -10.43 13.48 30.12
C MET A 1 -9.04 12.91 29.97
N GLU A 2 -8.73 11.82 30.68
CA GLU A 2 -7.52 11.07 30.39
C GLU A 2 -7.61 10.54 28.95
N GLN A 3 -6.55 10.71 28.18
CA GLN A 3 -6.45 10.15 26.84
C GLN A 3 -6.35 8.63 26.95
N LEU A 4 -7.24 7.91 26.25
CA LEU A 4 -7.10 6.46 26.11
C LEU A 4 -5.82 6.16 25.33
N ALA A 5 -5.00 5.25 25.84
CA ALA A 5 -3.74 4.82 25.22
C ALA A 5 -3.94 3.95 23.96
N SER A 6 -5.19 3.59 23.65
CA SER A 6 -5.58 2.68 22.58
C SER A 6 -6.85 3.16 21.88
N PRO A 7 -7.03 2.87 20.57
CA PRO A 7 -8.27 3.19 19.88
C PRO A 7 -9.46 2.48 20.53
N LEU A 8 -10.55 3.22 20.72
CA LEU A 8 -11.82 2.66 21.16
C LEU A 8 -12.47 1.95 19.98
N VAL A 9 -12.43 0.62 19.95
CA VAL A 9 -13.09 -0.18 18.91
C VAL A 9 -14.51 -0.49 19.37
N LEU A 10 -15.50 0.05 18.66
CA LEU A 10 -16.92 -0.19 18.93
C LEU A 10 -17.62 -0.73 17.69
N THR A 11 -18.61 -1.60 17.90
CA THR A 11 -19.56 -1.99 16.86
C THR A 11 -20.74 -1.02 16.83
N SER A 12 -21.57 -1.12 15.80
CA SER A 12 -22.83 -0.37 15.76
C SER A 12 -23.71 -0.67 16.97
N ALA A 13 -24.54 0.30 17.35
CA ALA A 13 -25.50 0.17 18.43
C ALA A 13 -26.72 -0.64 17.95
N ASN A 14 -26.70 -1.94 18.21
CA ASN A 14 -27.83 -2.85 18.00
C ASN A 14 -27.70 -4.11 18.85
N ARG A 15 -28.83 -4.76 19.09
CA ARG A 15 -28.85 -6.13 19.60
C ARG A 15 -28.39 -7.09 18.51
N SER A 16 -27.83 -8.23 18.91
CA SER A 16 -27.37 -9.24 17.96
C SER A 16 -28.53 -9.69 17.06
N GLY A 17 -28.35 -9.60 15.74
CA GLY A 17 -29.37 -9.93 14.74
C GLY A 17 -30.27 -8.77 14.31
N GLU A 18 -30.30 -7.65 15.05
CA GLU A 18 -31.15 -6.51 14.75
C GLU A 18 -30.45 -5.44 13.88
N PRO A 19 -31.20 -4.60 13.15
CA PRO A 19 -30.63 -3.47 12.41
C PRO A 19 -29.87 -2.48 13.32
N ALA A 20 -28.79 -1.90 12.80
CA ALA A 20 -28.05 -0.84 13.47
C ALA A 20 -28.90 0.43 13.60
N ALA A 21 -29.01 0.95 14.83
CA ALA A 21 -29.57 2.29 15.03
C ALA A 21 -28.63 3.35 14.44
N THR A 22 -29.21 4.35 13.78
CA THR A 22 -28.47 5.43 13.10
C THR A 22 -28.65 6.78 13.79
N THR A 23 -29.42 6.84 14.88
CA THR A 23 -29.67 8.03 15.70
C THR A 23 -29.69 7.66 17.18
N ALA A 24 -29.35 8.61 18.05
CA ALA A 24 -29.42 8.41 19.50
C ALA A 24 -30.84 8.05 19.98
N ALA A 25 -31.87 8.65 19.37
CA ALA A 25 -33.27 8.32 19.68
C ALA A 25 -33.59 6.85 19.40
N ALA A 26 -33.17 6.31 18.25
CA ALA A 26 -33.36 4.90 17.92
C ALA A 26 -32.54 3.97 18.84
N VAL A 27 -31.37 4.41 19.32
CA VAL A 27 -30.58 3.68 20.33
C VAL A 27 -31.33 3.58 21.65
N VAL A 28 -31.88 4.69 22.14
CA VAL A 28 -32.67 4.74 23.38
C VAL A 28 -33.92 3.88 23.26
N GLU A 29 -34.60 3.91 22.12
CA GLU A 29 -35.79 3.06 21.87
C GLU A 29 -35.45 1.57 21.87
N ALA A 30 -34.32 1.17 21.26
CA ALA A 30 -33.95 -0.23 21.11
C ALA A 30 -33.31 -0.86 22.37
N LEU A 31 -32.56 -0.08 23.15
CA LEU A 31 -31.77 -0.57 24.28
C LEU A 31 -32.28 -0.08 25.65
N GLY A 32 -33.04 1.01 25.69
CA GLY A 32 -33.75 1.49 26.87
C GLY A 32 -32.86 1.60 28.11
N ASP A 33 -33.35 1.02 29.21
CA ASP A 33 -32.76 1.09 30.55
C ASP A 33 -31.42 0.32 30.69
N GLU A 34 -30.99 -0.43 29.67
CA GLU A 34 -29.67 -1.07 29.66
C GLU A 34 -28.53 -0.08 29.45
N LEU A 35 -28.84 1.16 29.04
CA LEU A 35 -27.87 2.21 28.78
C LEU A 35 -27.71 3.14 29.99
N ALA A 36 -26.51 3.17 30.56
CA ALA A 36 -26.19 4.13 31.62
C ALA A 36 -26.01 5.57 31.10
N LEU A 37 -25.63 5.74 29.82
CA LEU A 37 -25.38 7.03 29.18
C LEU A 37 -25.50 6.90 27.65
N VAL A 38 -26.09 7.93 27.02
CA VAL A 38 -26.06 8.12 25.56
C VAL A 38 -25.41 9.47 25.27
N ILE A 39 -24.41 9.48 24.38
CA ILE A 39 -23.78 10.69 23.86
C ILE A 39 -24.27 10.86 22.42
N ASP A 40 -24.99 11.96 22.16
CA ASP A 40 -25.56 12.26 20.85
C ASP A 40 -24.70 13.32 20.13
N ASP A 41 -24.09 12.92 19.02
CA ASP A 41 -23.36 13.79 18.09
C ASP A 41 -24.07 13.89 16.73
N GLY A 42 -25.37 13.59 16.70
CA GLY A 42 -26.21 13.59 15.51
C GLY A 42 -26.30 12.25 14.79
N ALA A 43 -26.93 12.26 13.62
CA ALA A 43 -27.19 11.05 12.84
C ALA A 43 -25.92 10.47 12.20
N CYS A 44 -25.83 9.14 12.13
CA CYS A 44 -24.71 8.47 11.48
C CYS A 44 -24.62 8.85 10.00
N ARG A 45 -23.50 9.46 9.58
CA ARG A 45 -23.26 9.97 8.22
C ARG A 45 -23.59 8.97 7.10
N PHE A 46 -23.24 7.70 7.28
CA PHE A 46 -23.39 6.68 6.25
C PHE A 46 -24.69 5.86 6.37
N GLY A 47 -25.40 5.98 7.49
CA GLY A 47 -26.65 5.23 7.76
C GLY A 47 -26.52 3.71 7.70
N GLN A 48 -25.29 3.18 7.62
CA GLN A 48 -24.98 1.76 7.54
C GLN A 48 -24.20 1.33 8.77
N ALA A 49 -24.35 0.06 9.13
CA ALA A 49 -23.65 -0.52 10.25
C ALA A 49 -22.12 -0.59 9.99
N SER A 50 -21.33 -0.75 11.04
CA SER A 50 -19.88 -0.95 10.96
C SER A 50 -19.56 -2.32 10.38
N THR A 51 -18.52 -2.39 9.57
CA THR A 51 -17.96 -3.67 9.14
C THR A 51 -17.28 -4.35 10.33
N VAL A 52 -17.61 -5.62 10.57
CA VAL A 52 -17.05 -6.41 11.68
C VAL A 52 -16.11 -7.45 11.10
N VAL A 53 -14.85 -7.39 11.52
CA VAL A 53 -13.80 -8.32 11.13
C VAL A 53 -13.34 -9.13 12.33
N ARG A 54 -13.09 -10.43 12.13
CA ARG A 54 -12.33 -11.25 13.07
C ARG A 54 -10.88 -11.20 12.64
N VAL A 55 -9.98 -10.99 13.60
CA VAL A 55 -8.53 -11.00 13.37
C VAL A 55 -7.93 -12.15 14.18
N ASP A 56 -7.25 -13.05 13.48
CA ASP A 56 -6.58 -14.23 14.02
C ASP A 56 -5.10 -14.15 13.61
N GLY A 57 -4.28 -13.54 14.47
CA GLY A 57 -2.87 -13.28 14.19
C GLY A 57 -2.70 -12.33 12.98
N ALA A 58 -2.03 -12.79 11.93
CA ALA A 58 -1.83 -12.04 10.69
C ALA A 58 -2.97 -12.23 9.66
N SER A 59 -3.96 -13.07 9.98
CA SER A 59 -5.11 -13.35 9.11
C SER A 59 -6.37 -12.68 9.65
N TRP A 60 -7.35 -12.45 8.78
CA TRP A 60 -8.62 -11.88 9.16
C TRP A 60 -9.75 -12.38 8.27
N SER A 61 -10.99 -12.26 8.74
CA SER A 61 -12.20 -12.57 7.98
C SER A 61 -13.30 -11.57 8.27
N VAL A 62 -14.12 -11.22 7.27
CA VAL A 62 -15.31 -10.40 7.50
C VAL A 62 -16.40 -11.28 8.12
N LEU A 63 -16.83 -10.93 9.33
CA LEU A 63 -17.99 -11.54 9.98
C LEU A 63 -19.30 -10.91 9.53
N ARG A 64 -19.26 -9.60 9.24
CA ARG A 64 -20.40 -8.83 8.73
C ARG A 64 -19.93 -7.63 7.94
N GLU A 65 -20.37 -7.52 6.70
CA GLU A 65 -20.18 -6.30 5.90
C GLU A 65 -21.08 -5.17 6.40
N GLY A 66 -20.56 -3.95 6.30
CA GLY A 66 -21.23 -2.73 6.68
C GLY A 66 -20.79 -1.61 5.74
N VAL A 67 -20.44 -0.45 6.28
CA VAL A 67 -19.95 0.70 5.50
C VAL A 67 -18.70 0.39 4.65
N LEU A 68 -17.89 -0.59 5.05
CA LEU A 68 -16.76 -1.11 4.27
C LEU A 68 -17.10 -2.50 3.73
N SER A 69 -16.95 -2.70 2.43
CA SER A 69 -17.03 -4.02 1.82
C SER A 69 -15.81 -4.88 2.21
N ALA A 70 -15.88 -6.19 2.02
CA ALA A 70 -14.71 -7.05 2.17
C ALA A 70 -13.54 -6.58 1.29
N ALA A 71 -13.82 -6.14 0.06
CA ALA A 71 -12.80 -5.59 -0.84
C ALA A 71 -12.17 -4.28 -0.33
N ASP A 72 -12.92 -3.47 0.42
CA ASP A 72 -12.35 -2.30 1.10
C ASP A 72 -11.43 -2.73 2.25
N VAL A 73 -11.83 -3.72 3.04
CA VAL A 73 -10.99 -4.27 4.11
C VAL A 73 -9.72 -4.92 3.55
N GLU A 74 -9.82 -5.69 2.47
CA GLU A 74 -8.65 -6.24 1.74
C GLU A 74 -7.67 -5.13 1.37
N ARG A 75 -8.18 -4.06 0.76
CA ARG A 75 -7.36 -2.93 0.35
C ARG A 75 -6.72 -2.18 1.53
N LEU A 76 -7.45 -2.03 2.62
CA LEU A 76 -7.01 -1.30 3.82
C LEU A 76 -6.03 -2.11 4.69
N THR A 77 -6.01 -3.42 4.53
CA THR A 77 -5.11 -4.33 5.27
C THR A 77 -3.92 -4.79 4.44
N ALA A 78 -3.89 -4.47 3.15
CA ALA A 78 -2.79 -4.81 2.27
C ALA A 78 -1.55 -3.96 2.58
N ARG A 79 -0.39 -4.62 2.60
CA ARG A 79 0.91 -3.99 2.78
C ARG A 79 1.29 -3.20 1.53
N VAL A 80 1.58 -1.93 1.72
CA VAL A 80 1.93 -0.99 0.65
C VAL A 80 3.45 -0.88 0.54
N ILE A 81 3.99 -1.32 -0.60
CA ILE A 81 5.41 -1.24 -0.94
C ILE A 81 5.59 -0.16 -2.00
N LEU A 82 6.36 0.87 -1.70
CA LEU A 82 6.57 2.03 -2.55
C LEU A 82 8.02 2.13 -3.03
N PHE A 83 8.25 1.96 -4.33
CA PHE A 83 9.56 2.15 -4.96
C PHE A 83 9.76 3.58 -5.47
N ILE A 84 10.94 4.15 -5.21
CA ILE A 84 11.23 5.56 -5.52
C ILE A 84 12.53 5.69 -6.31
N CYS A 85 12.45 6.38 -7.45
CA CYS A 85 13.62 6.88 -8.18
C CYS A 85 13.50 8.38 -8.46
N THR A 86 14.27 8.90 -9.43
CA THR A 86 14.23 10.33 -9.80
C THR A 86 12.96 10.67 -10.59
N GLY A 87 12.85 10.17 -11.83
CA GLY A 87 11.80 10.56 -12.77
C GLY A 87 10.59 9.62 -12.85
N ASN A 88 10.61 8.49 -12.14
CA ASN A 88 9.59 7.44 -12.24
C ASN A 88 9.37 6.86 -13.65
N THR A 89 10.41 6.89 -14.49
CA THR A 89 10.34 6.42 -15.89
C THR A 89 11.05 5.10 -16.13
N CYS A 90 12.06 4.74 -15.33
CA CYS A 90 12.87 3.53 -15.55
C CYS A 90 12.99 2.65 -14.30
N ARG A 91 13.82 3.05 -13.32
CA ARG A 91 14.22 2.17 -12.20
C ARG A 91 13.07 1.76 -11.29
N SER A 92 12.29 2.72 -10.77
CA SER A 92 11.20 2.41 -9.85
C SER A 92 10.00 1.74 -10.51
N PRO A 93 9.56 2.09 -11.74
CA PRO A 93 8.54 1.29 -12.43
C PRO A 93 9.00 -0.15 -12.67
N LEU A 94 10.26 -0.33 -13.09
CA LEU A 94 10.82 -1.67 -13.30
C LEU A 94 10.85 -2.47 -12.00
N ALA A 95 11.27 -1.87 -10.89
CA ALA A 95 11.21 -2.51 -9.57
C ALA A 95 9.77 -2.86 -9.16
N GLU A 96 8.79 -1.99 -9.40
CA GLU A 96 7.37 -2.27 -9.13
C GLU A 96 6.87 -3.47 -9.94
N ALA A 97 7.07 -3.48 -11.25
CA ALA A 97 6.58 -4.54 -12.14
C ALA A 97 7.22 -5.90 -11.82
N LEU A 98 8.53 -5.91 -11.59
CA LEU A 98 9.26 -7.13 -11.21
C LEU A 98 8.85 -7.62 -9.82
N CYS A 99 8.67 -6.73 -8.85
CA CYS A 99 8.23 -7.10 -7.50
C CYS A 99 6.81 -7.70 -7.52
N LYS A 100 5.88 -7.09 -8.26
CA LYS A 100 4.53 -7.64 -8.48
C LYS A 100 4.60 -9.05 -9.05
N LYS A 101 5.39 -9.25 -10.11
CA LYS A 101 5.58 -10.57 -10.72
C LYS A 101 6.08 -11.59 -9.70
N MET A 102 7.14 -11.27 -8.96
CA MET A 102 7.75 -12.20 -8.00
C MET A 102 6.82 -12.54 -6.84
N LEU A 103 6.07 -11.56 -6.31
CA LEU A 103 5.04 -11.81 -5.31
C LEU A 103 3.92 -12.69 -5.86
N ALA A 104 3.44 -12.41 -7.07
CA ALA A 104 2.37 -13.15 -7.71
C ALA A 104 2.76 -14.62 -7.95
N GLU A 105 3.98 -14.86 -8.44
CA GLU A 105 4.57 -16.19 -8.60
C GLU A 105 4.70 -16.93 -7.27
N HIS A 106 5.20 -16.26 -6.22
CA HIS A 106 5.34 -16.85 -4.90
C HIS A 106 3.98 -17.25 -4.28
N LEU A 107 2.96 -16.43 -4.52
CA LEU A 107 1.61 -16.63 -3.98
C LEU A 107 0.71 -17.49 -4.88
N GLY A 108 1.21 -17.91 -6.06
CA GLY A 108 0.44 -18.69 -7.04
C GLY A 108 -0.82 -17.97 -7.53
N CYS A 109 -0.74 -16.66 -7.79
CA CYS A 109 -1.86 -15.83 -8.22
C CYS A 109 -1.47 -14.91 -9.39
N ALA A 110 -2.46 -14.24 -10.00
CA ALA A 110 -2.19 -13.19 -10.97
C ALA A 110 -1.78 -11.87 -10.27
N PRO A 111 -0.95 -11.00 -10.89
CA PRO A 111 -0.57 -9.71 -10.30
C PRO A 111 -1.75 -8.83 -9.87
N GLU A 112 -2.89 -8.93 -10.56
CA GLU A 112 -4.12 -8.18 -10.25
C GLU A 112 -4.80 -8.67 -8.96
N GLU A 113 -4.50 -9.90 -8.52
CA GLU A 113 -5.01 -10.48 -7.28
C GLU A 113 -4.17 -10.12 -6.05
N LEU A 114 -2.99 -9.50 -6.22
CA LEU A 114 -2.11 -9.13 -5.12
C LEU A 114 -2.79 -8.32 -4.01
N PRO A 115 -3.67 -7.33 -4.30
CA PRO A 115 -4.38 -6.61 -3.24
C PRO A 115 -5.22 -7.54 -2.36
N ARG A 116 -5.85 -8.57 -2.95
CA ARG A 116 -6.60 -9.59 -2.21
C ARG A 116 -5.71 -10.54 -1.43
N ARG A 117 -4.45 -10.66 -1.83
CA ARG A 117 -3.41 -11.41 -1.12
C ARG A 117 -2.63 -10.53 -0.14
N GLY A 118 -3.09 -9.31 0.10
CA GLY A 118 -2.52 -8.42 1.11
C GLY A 118 -1.30 -7.62 0.64
N PHE A 119 -1.12 -7.42 -0.67
CA PHE A 119 0.00 -6.64 -1.21
C PHE A 119 -0.45 -5.58 -2.22
N ILE A 120 0.03 -4.36 -2.03
CA ILE A 120 -0.09 -3.26 -2.99
C ILE A 120 1.33 -2.77 -3.28
N VAL A 121 1.77 -2.92 -4.53
CA VAL A 121 3.09 -2.45 -4.96
C VAL A 121 2.91 -1.23 -5.86
N LEU A 122 3.61 -0.15 -5.54
CA LEU A 122 3.54 1.14 -6.21
C LEU A 122 4.94 1.67 -6.50
N SER A 123 5.02 2.62 -7.42
CA SER A 123 6.22 3.42 -7.64
C SER A 123 5.90 4.91 -7.81
N ALA A 124 6.88 5.74 -7.49
CA ALA A 124 6.84 7.19 -7.67
C ALA A 124 8.25 7.75 -7.92
N GLY A 125 8.34 9.05 -8.20
CA GLY A 125 9.62 9.72 -8.40
C GLY A 125 9.70 11.05 -7.67
N LEU A 126 10.88 11.35 -7.12
CA LEU A 126 11.12 12.60 -6.39
C LEU A 126 10.97 13.84 -7.28
N SER A 127 11.29 13.71 -8.57
CA SER A 127 11.21 14.77 -9.57
C SER A 127 10.40 14.34 -10.79
N ALA A 128 9.45 13.42 -10.60
CA ALA A 128 8.61 12.92 -11.69
C ALA A 128 7.50 13.92 -12.05
N MET A 129 7.21 14.04 -13.34
CA MET A 129 5.99 14.68 -13.81
C MET A 129 4.83 13.69 -13.81
N MET A 130 3.60 14.16 -13.69
CA MET A 130 2.40 13.31 -13.72
C MET A 130 2.07 12.89 -15.16
N GLY A 131 1.79 11.60 -15.37
CA GLY A 131 1.12 11.09 -16.58
C GLY A 131 2.03 10.82 -17.79
N GLY A 132 3.36 10.88 -17.62
CA GLY A 132 4.31 10.44 -18.64
C GLY A 132 4.41 8.92 -18.73
N SER A 133 5.02 8.40 -19.79
CA SER A 133 5.23 6.96 -19.97
C SER A 133 6.54 6.47 -19.34
N ALA A 134 6.64 5.16 -19.12
CA ALA A 134 7.94 4.53 -18.85
C ALA A 134 8.88 4.68 -20.07
N ALA A 135 10.19 4.65 -19.82
CA ALA A 135 11.19 4.61 -20.88
C ALA A 135 11.00 3.35 -21.73
N ALA A 136 11.15 3.47 -23.05
CA ALA A 136 10.89 2.37 -23.98
C ALA A 136 11.75 1.13 -23.68
N GLU A 137 13.02 1.36 -23.33
CA GLU A 137 13.96 0.33 -22.92
C GLU A 137 13.50 -0.36 -21.62
N ALA A 138 12.96 0.39 -20.66
CA ALA A 138 12.42 -0.21 -19.43
C ALA A 138 11.20 -1.09 -19.70
N VAL A 139 10.32 -0.68 -20.62
CA VAL A 139 9.15 -1.49 -21.04
C VAL A 139 9.61 -2.78 -21.73
N GLU A 140 10.62 -2.69 -22.60
CA GLU A 140 11.18 -3.86 -23.27
C GLU A 140 11.82 -4.84 -22.28
N ILE A 141 12.67 -4.35 -21.37
CA ILE A 141 13.33 -5.18 -20.37
C ILE A 141 12.33 -5.80 -19.39
N ALA A 142 11.28 -5.08 -18.99
CA ALA A 142 10.20 -5.66 -18.17
C ALA A 142 9.55 -6.85 -18.87
N ARG A 143 9.26 -6.72 -20.18
CA ARG A 143 8.67 -7.78 -21.00
C ARG A 143 9.58 -9.01 -21.11
N GLU A 144 10.89 -8.80 -21.27
CA GLU A 144 11.88 -9.89 -21.27
C GLU A 144 11.86 -10.68 -19.95
N HIS A 145 11.56 -10.02 -18.84
CA HIS A 145 11.43 -10.64 -17.52
C HIS A 145 10.01 -11.15 -17.21
N GLY A 146 9.09 -11.12 -18.18
CA GLY A 146 7.70 -11.56 -18.02
C GLY A 146 6.82 -10.62 -17.20
N ALA A 147 7.19 -9.35 -17.07
CA ALA A 147 6.40 -8.30 -16.43
C ALA A 147 5.88 -7.29 -17.48
N ASP A 148 4.86 -6.51 -17.12
CA ASP A 148 4.28 -5.50 -18.00
C ASP A 148 4.40 -4.09 -17.41
N LEU A 149 4.88 -3.16 -18.24
CA LEU A 149 4.99 -1.73 -17.96
C LEU A 149 4.31 -0.87 -19.03
N SER A 150 3.64 -1.47 -20.00
CA SER A 150 3.01 -0.75 -21.13
C SER A 150 1.93 0.25 -20.69
N HIS A 151 1.29 -0.02 -19.55
CA HIS A 151 0.27 0.83 -18.94
C HIS A 151 0.79 1.73 -17.80
N HIS A 152 2.11 1.72 -17.54
CA HIS A 152 2.69 2.55 -16.49
C HIS A 152 2.52 4.04 -16.81
N GLN A 153 2.21 4.82 -15.78
CA GLN A 153 2.21 6.28 -15.84
C GLN A 153 3.04 6.85 -14.71
N THR A 154 3.94 7.77 -15.07
CA THR A 154 4.82 8.45 -14.13
C THR A 154 4.00 9.21 -13.10
N ARG A 155 4.44 9.17 -11.84
CA ARG A 155 3.83 9.97 -10.76
C ARG A 155 4.84 10.62 -9.83
N PRO A 156 4.61 11.90 -9.43
CA PRO A 156 5.41 12.53 -8.40
C PRO A 156 5.17 11.83 -7.06
N LEU A 157 6.24 11.76 -6.27
CA LEU A 157 6.14 11.37 -4.87
C LEU A 157 5.35 12.44 -4.11
N THR A 158 4.47 12.00 -3.20
CA THR A 158 3.68 12.89 -2.35
C THR A 158 3.75 12.42 -0.90
N ALA A 159 3.56 13.34 0.06
CA ALA A 159 3.50 12.99 1.47
C ALA A 159 2.43 11.92 1.77
N ARG A 160 1.30 11.96 1.05
CA ARG A 160 0.25 10.96 1.17
C ARG A 160 0.72 9.57 0.75
N LEU A 161 1.46 9.46 -0.35
CA LEU A 161 2.00 8.15 -0.80
C LEU A 161 3.00 7.60 0.22
N VAL A 162 3.87 8.44 0.77
CA VAL A 162 4.84 8.05 1.79
C VAL A 162 4.13 7.60 3.08
N ALA A 163 3.17 8.38 3.56
CA ALA A 163 2.42 8.07 4.78
C ALA A 163 1.53 6.81 4.66
N GLN A 164 1.15 6.42 3.45
CA GLN A 164 0.37 5.21 3.19
C GLN A 164 1.24 3.96 2.99
N ALA A 165 2.56 4.12 2.82
CA ALA A 165 3.46 3.01 2.61
C ALA A 165 3.82 2.33 3.93
N ASP A 166 3.92 1.01 3.92
CA ASP A 166 4.57 0.23 4.99
C ASP A 166 6.08 0.11 4.71
N HIS A 167 6.45 0.04 3.43
CA HIS A 167 7.84 0.02 2.99
C HIS A 167 8.10 1.09 1.94
N VAL A 168 9.08 1.97 2.21
CA VAL A 168 9.57 2.97 1.26
C VAL A 168 10.97 2.56 0.81
N ILE A 169 11.08 2.17 -0.46
CA ILE A 169 12.30 1.59 -1.04
C ILE A 169 12.86 2.52 -2.12
N THR A 170 14.13 2.88 -1.98
CA THR A 170 14.80 3.87 -2.83
C THR A 170 15.94 3.24 -3.63
N MET A 171 16.23 3.78 -4.82
CA MET A 171 17.28 3.23 -5.69
C MET A 171 18.69 3.69 -5.32
N THR A 172 18.84 4.82 -4.62
CA THR A 172 20.15 5.44 -4.34
C THR A 172 20.11 6.18 -3.00
N GLN A 173 21.27 6.43 -2.41
CA GLN A 173 21.40 7.20 -1.16
C GLN A 173 20.88 8.63 -1.31
N SER A 174 21.06 9.23 -2.49
CA SER A 174 20.50 10.55 -2.78
C SER A 174 18.97 10.55 -2.76
N HIS A 175 18.32 9.47 -3.25
CA HIS A 175 16.88 9.33 -3.13
C HIS A 175 16.45 9.14 -1.67
N LEU A 176 17.16 8.30 -0.92
CA LEU A 176 16.89 8.09 0.51
C LEU A 176 16.94 9.41 1.28
N ALA A 177 18.03 10.16 1.14
CA ALA A 177 18.19 11.47 1.77
C ALA A 177 17.11 12.47 1.32
N GLY A 178 16.76 12.46 0.02
CA GLY A 178 15.67 13.29 -0.51
C GLY A 178 14.32 12.97 0.13
N VAL A 179 13.98 11.68 0.25
CA VAL A 179 12.73 11.27 0.91
C VAL A 179 12.73 11.70 2.37
N GLN A 180 13.80 11.45 3.11
CA GLN A 180 13.91 11.86 4.53
C GLN A 180 13.78 13.38 4.71
N SER A 181 14.36 14.16 3.81
CA SER A 181 14.37 15.62 3.93
C SER A 181 13.04 16.26 3.55
N PHE A 182 12.36 15.75 2.51
CA PHE A 182 11.15 16.39 1.98
C PHE A 182 9.85 15.74 2.46
N PHE A 183 9.90 14.50 2.93
CA PHE A 183 8.76 13.72 3.40
C PHE A 183 9.08 13.04 4.74
N PRO A 184 9.31 13.82 5.81
CA PRO A 184 9.71 13.27 7.12
C PRO A 184 8.60 12.48 7.81
N GLU A 185 7.35 12.71 7.41
CA GLU A 185 6.17 12.00 7.92
C GLU A 185 5.98 10.68 7.17
N GLY A 186 6.25 9.55 7.81
CA GLY A 186 6.07 8.21 7.25
C GLY A 186 7.14 7.21 7.72
N PRO A 187 7.15 5.98 7.18
CA PRO A 187 8.19 5.01 7.49
C PRO A 187 9.56 5.51 6.98
N ALA A 188 10.62 5.15 7.70
CA ALA A 188 11.97 5.48 7.29
C ALA A 188 12.28 4.84 5.92
N PRO A 189 12.71 5.61 4.90
CA PRO A 189 13.10 5.06 3.62
C PRO A 189 14.37 4.24 3.77
N ARG A 190 14.49 3.19 2.97
CA ARG A 190 15.70 2.38 2.86
C ARG A 190 16.09 2.14 1.41
N LEU A 191 17.32 1.69 1.18
CA LEU A 191 17.78 1.31 -0.15
C LEU A 191 17.21 -0.05 -0.55
N LEU A 192 17.01 -0.24 -1.86
CA LEU A 192 16.72 -1.55 -2.42
C LEU A 192 17.90 -2.52 -2.19
N SER A 193 19.13 -2.02 -2.28
CA SER A 193 20.32 -2.81 -1.94
C SER A 193 20.52 -2.89 -0.43
N CYS A 194 20.39 -4.08 0.15
CA CYS A 194 20.68 -4.31 1.57
C CYS A 194 22.15 -4.06 1.93
N ALA A 195 23.05 -4.09 0.95
CA ALA A 195 24.47 -3.78 1.11
C ALA A 195 24.78 -2.27 1.08
N GLY A 196 23.76 -1.42 0.90
CA GLY A 196 23.92 0.03 0.87
C GLY A 196 24.43 0.60 -0.45
N ALA A 197 24.43 -0.19 -1.52
CA ALA A 197 24.91 0.23 -2.83
C ALA A 197 23.82 0.96 -3.64
N ASP A 198 24.22 1.99 -4.37
CA ASP A 198 23.36 2.69 -5.32
C ASP A 198 23.13 1.84 -6.58
N ILE A 199 21.90 1.89 -7.10
CA ILE A 199 21.56 1.38 -8.44
C ILE A 199 21.69 2.55 -9.43
N PRO A 200 22.70 2.51 -10.33
CA PRO A 200 22.97 3.60 -11.27
C PRO A 200 21.77 3.92 -12.16
N ASP A 201 21.62 5.19 -12.55
CA ASP A 201 20.54 5.60 -13.45
C ASP A 201 20.88 5.26 -14.91
N PRO A 202 20.11 4.39 -15.60
CA PRO A 202 20.39 4.02 -16.99
C PRO A 202 19.79 5.01 -18.00
N ILE A 203 19.17 6.11 -17.56
CA ILE A 203 18.45 7.03 -18.45
C ILE A 203 19.37 7.58 -19.56
N GLY A 204 18.92 7.47 -20.81
CA GLY A 204 19.68 7.92 -21.99
C GLY A 204 20.88 7.03 -22.36
N CYS A 205 21.11 5.92 -21.66
CA CYS A 205 22.14 4.94 -21.98
C CYS A 205 21.64 3.86 -22.95
N ASP A 206 22.53 2.93 -23.31
CA ASP A 206 22.22 1.81 -24.18
C ASP A 206 21.41 0.70 -23.50
N GLN A 207 20.86 -0.21 -24.30
CA GLN A 207 20.04 -1.34 -23.84
C GLN A 207 20.80 -2.27 -22.87
N GLN A 208 22.12 -2.40 -23.04
CA GLN A 208 22.96 -3.22 -22.15
C GLN A 208 23.02 -2.63 -20.74
N THR A 209 23.12 -1.30 -20.62
CA THR A 209 23.07 -0.60 -19.33
C THR A 209 21.72 -0.76 -18.66
N TYR A 210 20.62 -0.69 -19.41
CA TYR A 210 19.28 -0.99 -18.88
C TYR A 210 19.15 -2.44 -18.39
N ARG A 211 19.68 -3.41 -19.15
CA ARG A 211 19.71 -4.82 -18.75
C ARG A 211 20.49 -5.03 -17.45
N ALA A 212 21.69 -4.44 -17.35
CA ALA A 212 22.50 -4.51 -16.13
C ALA A 212 21.80 -3.87 -14.92
N CYS A 213 21.10 -2.75 -15.12
CA CYS A 213 20.28 -2.13 -14.07
C CYS A 213 19.14 -3.07 -13.63
N ALA A 214 18.45 -3.72 -14.57
CA ALA A 214 17.37 -4.66 -14.27
C ALA A 214 17.87 -5.88 -13.49
N GLU A 215 19.01 -6.45 -13.88
CA GLU A 215 19.63 -7.58 -13.17
C GLU A 215 19.99 -7.22 -11.72
N GLN A 216 20.45 -5.99 -11.46
CA GLN A 216 20.68 -5.51 -10.08
C GLN A 216 19.36 -5.42 -9.31
N ILE A 217 18.32 -4.85 -9.91
CA ILE A 217 16.99 -4.76 -9.30
C ILE A 217 16.45 -6.16 -8.96
N VAL A 218 16.49 -7.10 -9.91
CA VAL A 218 16.04 -8.50 -9.70
C VAL A 218 16.78 -9.13 -8.53
N ARG A 219 18.11 -9.03 -8.51
CA ARG A 219 18.94 -9.62 -7.44
C ARG A 219 18.56 -9.06 -6.06
N HIS A 220 18.36 -7.75 -5.97
CA HIS A 220 18.00 -7.12 -4.70
C HIS A 220 16.54 -7.38 -4.30
N LEU A 221 15.62 -7.46 -5.24
CA LEU A 221 14.24 -7.90 -4.98
C LEU A 221 14.20 -9.34 -4.46
N GLN A 222 15.03 -10.25 -4.98
CA GLN A 222 15.13 -11.62 -4.47
C GLN A 222 15.58 -11.68 -3.00
N GLN A 223 16.43 -10.74 -2.59
CA GLN A 223 16.88 -10.61 -1.20
C GLN A 223 15.82 -9.98 -0.30
N LEU A 224 15.03 -9.04 -0.85
CA LEU A 224 13.99 -8.32 -0.13
C LEU A 224 12.70 -9.15 0.05
N LEU A 225 12.37 -10.01 -0.91
CA LEU A 225 11.09 -10.73 -0.95
C LEU A 225 10.77 -11.56 0.31
N PRO A 226 11.72 -12.32 0.91
CA PRO A 226 11.45 -13.06 2.14
C PRO A 226 11.07 -12.18 3.32
N GLU A 227 11.56 -10.93 3.36
CA GLU A 227 11.20 -9.97 4.40
C GLU A 227 9.79 -9.41 4.18
N LEU A 228 9.43 -9.10 2.93
CA LEU A 228 8.10 -8.59 2.60
C LEU A 228 6.97 -9.59 2.91
N LEU A 229 7.28 -10.89 2.90
CA LEU A 229 6.34 -11.99 3.11
C LEU A 229 6.14 -12.38 4.59
N GLN A 230 6.93 -11.83 5.52
CA GLN A 230 6.79 -12.04 6.98
C GLN A 230 5.76 -11.09 7.56
#